data_AF-A0A2V9BJL3-F1
#
_entry.id   AF-A0A2V9BJL3-F1
#
_cell.length_a   1.000
_cell.length_b   1.000
_cell.length_c   1.000
_cell.angle_alpha   90.00
_cell.angle_beta   90.00
_cell.angle_gamma   90.00
#
_symmetry.space_group_name_H-M   'P 1'
#
loop_
_entity.id
_entity.type
_entity.pdbx_description
1 polymer ?
#
loop_
_entity_poly.entity_id
_entity_poly.type
_entity_poly.pdbx_seq_one_letter_code
_entity_poly.pdbx_strand_id
1 'polypeptide(L)'
;AKLRPGNVHSAEGWEEVLLPEIERQQGMGKEVTFRADAAFAKPEIYEALEERGVNYAIRIPANDNLERDIAELLPRPVGRPGKKPMVEYKGFLYLDDHSCWR
;
A
#
# COMPACT_ATOMS: atom_id res chain seq x y z
N ALA A 1 9.02 -23.06 -12.85
CA ALA A 1 8.92 -21.85 -12.02
C ALA A 1 10.20 -21.02 -12.23
N LYS A 2 10.09 -19.78 -12.69
CA LYS A 2 11.24 -18.89 -12.96
C LYS A 2 11.50 -18.06 -11.69
N LEU A 3 12.57 -18.36 -10.98
CA LEU A 3 12.94 -17.64 -9.76
C LEU A 3 13.77 -16.40 -10.12
N ARG A 4 13.53 -15.29 -9.41
CA ARG A 4 14.26 -14.03 -9.57
C ARG A 4 15.67 -14.14 -8.94
N PRO A 5 16.70 -13.52 -9.53
CA PRO A 5 18.01 -13.43 -8.90
C PRO A 5 17.95 -12.55 -7.65
N GLY A 6 18.47 -13.05 -6.53
CA GLY A 6 18.26 -12.51 -5.18
C GLY A 6 18.98 -11.21 -4.82
N ASN A 7 19.23 -10.32 -5.78
CA ASN A 7 19.98 -9.07 -5.55
C ASN A 7 19.38 -7.84 -6.28
N VAL A 8 18.08 -7.85 -6.53
CA VAL A 8 17.37 -6.78 -7.25
C VAL A 8 16.28 -6.23 -6.35
N HIS A 9 16.15 -4.89 -6.26
CA HIS A 9 15.14 -4.23 -5.43
C HIS A 9 13.75 -4.82 -5.72
N SER A 10 12.96 -5.13 -4.68
CA SER A 10 11.69 -5.86 -4.81
C SER A 10 10.68 -5.21 -5.76
N ALA A 11 10.83 -3.92 -6.05
CA ALA A 11 9.99 -3.14 -6.94
C ALA A 11 10.57 -2.95 -8.36
N GLU A 12 11.66 -3.61 -8.73
CA GLU A 12 12.21 -3.56 -10.10
C GLU A 12 11.53 -4.60 -10.99
N GLY A 13 10.95 -4.17 -12.12
CA GLY A 13 10.17 -5.02 -13.02
C GLY A 13 8.86 -5.53 -12.41
N TRP A 14 8.19 -4.73 -11.58
CA TRP A 14 6.88 -5.09 -11.03
C TRP A 14 5.82 -5.17 -12.13
N GLU A 15 5.90 -4.30 -13.14
CA GLU A 15 4.97 -4.23 -14.28
C GLU A 15 4.87 -5.57 -15.02
N GLU A 16 6.01 -6.20 -15.29
CA GLU A 16 6.09 -7.46 -16.04
C GLU A 16 5.44 -8.65 -15.33
N VAL A 17 5.22 -8.56 -14.02
CA VAL A 17 4.64 -9.64 -13.21
C VAL A 17 3.24 -9.29 -12.74
N LEU A 18 3.03 -8.04 -12.34
CA LEU A 18 1.79 -7.60 -11.73
C LEU A 18 0.69 -7.40 -12.76
N LEU A 19 0.98 -6.68 -13.85
CA LEU A 19 -0.03 -6.32 -14.84
C LEU A 19 -0.63 -7.55 -15.54
N PRO A 20 0.19 -8.52 -16.04
CA PRO A 20 -0.36 -9.70 -16.68
C PRO A 20 -1.18 -10.57 -15.72
N GLU A 21 -0.82 -10.62 -14.43
CA GLU A 21 -1.55 -11.41 -13.44
C GLU A 21 -2.90 -10.78 -13.07
N ILE A 22 -2.94 -9.45 -12.94
CA ILE A 22 -4.17 -8.69 -12.74
C ILE A 22 -5.12 -8.92 -13.93
N GLU A 23 -4.65 -8.69 -15.15
CA GLU A 23 -5.44 -8.85 -16.37
C GLU A 23 -5.99 -10.27 -16.52
N ARG A 24 -5.17 -11.27 -16.20
CA ARG A 24 -5.57 -12.68 -16.22
C ARG A 24 -6.70 -12.97 -15.22
N GLN A 25 -6.58 -12.49 -13.98
CA GLN A 25 -7.58 -12.74 -12.94
C GLN A 25 -8.88 -11.96 -13.19
N GLN A 26 -8.78 -10.71 -13.66
CA GLN A 26 -9.93 -9.89 -14.06
C GLN A 26 -10.66 -10.49 -15.27
N GLY A 27 -9.92 -11.00 -16.28
CA GLY A 27 -10.50 -11.72 -17.41
C GLY A 27 -11.22 -13.01 -17.01
N MET A 28 -10.88 -13.59 -15.86
CA MET A 28 -11.60 -14.71 -15.24
C MET A 28 -12.81 -14.26 -14.40
N GLY A 29 -13.15 -12.97 -14.39
CA GLY A 29 -14.27 -12.39 -13.64
C GLY A 29 -14.06 -12.33 -12.13
N LYS A 30 -12.81 -12.40 -11.66
CA LYS A 30 -12.50 -12.33 -10.23
C LYS A 30 -12.21 -10.90 -9.80
N GLU A 31 -12.64 -10.56 -8.60
CA GLU A 31 -12.21 -9.34 -7.93
C GLU A 31 -10.75 -9.48 -7.49
N VAL A 32 -9.91 -8.55 -7.92
CA VAL A 32 -8.48 -8.53 -7.61
C VAL A 32 -8.23 -7.43 -6.59
N THR A 33 -7.51 -7.76 -5.52
CA THR A 33 -7.02 -6.78 -4.55
C THR A 33 -5.50 -6.93 -4.42
N PHE A 34 -4.78 -5.83 -4.63
CA PHE A 34 -3.33 -5.81 -4.53
C PHE A 34 -2.87 -5.40 -3.14
N ARG A 35 -2.05 -6.23 -2.48
CA ARG A 35 -1.42 -5.89 -1.20
C ARG A 35 0.08 -5.86 -1.36
N ALA A 36 0.72 -4.76 -0.98
CA ALA A 36 2.16 -4.61 -1.06
C ALA A 36 2.78 -3.87 0.12
N ASP A 37 4.09 -4.02 0.26
CA ASP A 37 4.88 -3.35 1.31
C ASP A 37 5.37 -1.97 0.83
N ALA A 38 5.98 -1.20 1.73
CA ALA A 38 6.40 0.18 1.47
C ALA A 38 7.36 0.37 0.29
N ALA A 39 8.11 -0.66 -0.10
CA ALA A 39 8.93 -0.63 -1.30
C ALA A 39 8.12 -0.46 -2.61
N PHE A 40 6.82 -0.74 -2.58
CA PHE A 40 5.89 -0.63 -3.71
C PHE A 40 5.03 0.64 -3.65
N ALA A 41 5.25 1.52 -2.68
CA ALA A 41 4.60 2.82 -2.63
C ALA A 41 5.25 3.75 -3.67
N LYS A 42 5.10 3.46 -4.96
CA LYS A 42 5.61 4.29 -6.04
C LYS A 42 4.44 4.87 -6.85
N PRO A 43 4.52 6.13 -7.31
CA PRO A 43 3.45 6.76 -8.10
C PRO A 43 3.00 5.89 -9.29
N GLU A 44 3.94 5.28 -10.00
CA GLU A 44 3.65 4.48 -11.20
C GLU A 44 2.82 3.22 -10.87
N ILE A 45 2.96 2.68 -9.65
CA ILE A 45 2.19 1.53 -9.19
C ILE A 45 0.75 1.94 -8.88
N TYR A 46 0.56 3.08 -8.23
CA TYR A 46 -0.78 3.59 -7.93
C TYR A 46 -1.55 3.89 -9.21
N GLU A 47 -0.96 4.63 -10.14
CA GLU A 47 -1.57 4.95 -11.43
C GLU A 47 -1.99 3.69 -12.19
N ALA A 48 -1.12 2.69 -12.29
CA ALA A 48 -1.44 1.47 -13.04
C ALA A 48 -2.55 0.61 -12.38
N LEU A 49 -2.67 0.64 -11.05
CA LEU A 49 -3.73 -0.05 -10.33
C LEU A 49 -5.06 0.68 -10.47
N GLU A 50 -5.05 2.01 -10.37
CA GLU A 50 -6.23 2.86 -10.55
C GLU A 50 -6.78 2.80 -11.98
N GLU A 51 -5.92 2.87 -13.00
CA GLU A 51 -6.30 2.71 -14.41
C GLU A 51 -7.03 1.39 -14.68
N ARG A 52 -6.69 0.34 -13.92
CA ARG A 52 -7.28 -1.01 -14.05
C ARG A 52 -8.43 -1.26 -13.08
N GLY A 53 -8.79 -0.27 -12.26
CA GLY A 53 -9.86 -0.37 -11.27
C GLY A 53 -9.60 -1.44 -10.20
N VAL A 54 -8.34 -1.64 -9.82
CA VAL A 54 -7.92 -2.66 -8.85
C VAL A 54 -7.88 -2.05 -7.46
N ASN A 55 -8.57 -2.65 -6.50
CA ASN A 55 -8.47 -2.26 -5.09
C ASN A 55 -7.04 -2.54 -4.58
N TYR A 56 -6.46 -1.63 -3.81
CA TYR A 56 -5.10 -1.82 -3.30
C TYR A 56 -4.96 -1.44 -1.81
N ALA A 57 -4.03 -2.12 -1.16
CA ALA A 57 -3.60 -1.85 0.21
C ALA A 57 -2.07 -1.90 0.25
N ILE A 58 -1.44 -0.74 0.10
CA ILE A 58 0.02 -0.60 0.11
C ILE A 58 0.43 0.04 1.43
N ARG A 59 1.41 -0.55 2.11
CA ARG A 59 1.98 0.06 3.31
C ARG A 59 2.69 1.35 2.90
N ILE A 60 2.36 2.48 3.50
CA ILE A 60 3.10 3.73 3.28
C ILE A 60 4.37 3.69 4.17
N PRO A 61 5.54 4.14 3.68
CA PRO A 61 6.71 4.34 4.53
C PRO A 61 6.41 5.33 5.66
N ALA A 62 7.27 5.36 6.69
CA ALA A 62 7.14 6.36 7.74
C ALA A 62 7.20 7.76 7.12
N ASN A 63 6.14 8.56 7.35
CA ASN A 63 5.99 9.89 6.81
C ASN A 63 5.56 10.81 7.95
N ASP A 64 6.41 11.78 8.28
CA ASP A 64 6.20 12.69 9.42
C ASP A 64 4.91 13.51 9.28
N ASN A 65 4.47 13.82 8.06
CA ASN A 65 3.21 14.54 7.84
C ASN A 65 2.02 13.64 8.19
N LEU A 66 2.05 12.38 7.74
CA LEU A 66 1.03 11.40 8.10
C LEU A 66 1.02 11.12 9.60
N GLU A 67 2.21 11.01 10.22
CA GLU A 67 2.36 10.77 11.65
C GLU A 67 1.76 11.92 12.47
N ARG A 68 2.01 13.18 12.07
CA ARG A 68 1.41 14.37 12.69
C ARG A 68 -0.11 14.36 12.58
N ASP A 69 -0.64 13.99 11.42
CA ASP A 69 -2.09 13.97 11.21
C ASP A 69 -2.79 12.87 12.03
N ILE A 70 -2.11 11.75 12.30
CA ILE A 70 -2.64 10.67 13.16
C ILE A 70 -2.18 10.79 14.61
N ALA A 71 -1.49 11.87 15.00
CA ALA A 71 -0.85 11.98 16.32
C ALA A 71 -1.84 11.82 17.49
N GLU A 72 -3.12 12.13 17.28
CA GLU A 72 -4.20 11.94 18.27
C GLU A 72 -4.61 10.47 18.49
N LEU A 73 -4.30 9.58 17.53
CA LEU A 73 -4.60 8.14 17.59
C LEU A 73 -3.42 7.31 18.14
N LEU A 74 -2.22 7.91 18.19
CA LEU A 74 -1.02 7.28 18.75
C LEU A 74 -1.02 7.08 20.28
N PRO A 75 -1.68 7.91 21.12
CA PRO A 75 -1.68 7.75 22.56
C PRO A 75 -2.33 6.42 22.94
N ARG A 76 -1.56 5.58 23.64
CA ARG A 76 -2.11 4.35 24.19
C ARG A 76 -3.15 4.71 25.27
N PRO A 77 -4.36 4.13 25.23
CA PRO A 77 -5.33 4.36 26.29
C PRO A 77 -4.75 3.92 27.64
N VAL A 78 -4.89 4.78 28.65
CA VAL A 78 -4.41 4.50 30.01
C VAL A 78 -5.27 3.41 30.65
N GLY A 79 -4.61 2.38 31.19
CA GLY A 79 -5.29 1.26 31.86
C GLY A 79 -4.93 -0.11 31.29
N ARG A 80 -5.55 -1.16 31.84
CA ARG A 80 -5.33 -2.53 31.38
C ARG A 80 -5.97 -2.69 29.99
N PRO A 81 -5.22 -3.12 28.96
CA PRO A 81 -5.81 -3.43 27.67
C PRO A 81 -6.87 -4.52 27.82
N GLY A 82 -8.02 -4.32 27.18
CA GLY A 82 -9.04 -5.36 27.08
C GLY A 82 -8.53 -6.58 26.31
N LYS A 83 -9.27 -7.69 26.38
CA LYS A 83 -8.94 -8.91 25.60
C LYS A 83 -9.09 -8.72 24.07
N LYS A 84 -9.77 -7.65 23.63
CA LYS A 84 -10.01 -7.35 22.21
C LYS A 84 -9.07 -6.23 21.74
N PRO A 85 -8.58 -6.29 20.50
CA PRO A 85 -7.81 -5.19 19.92
C PRO A 85 -8.71 -3.96 19.78
N MET A 86 -8.14 -2.79 20.08
CA MET A 86 -8.75 -1.50 19.75
C MET A 86 -8.29 -1.12 18.35
N VAL A 87 -9.23 -0.74 17.48
CA VAL A 87 -8.95 -0.32 16.11
C VAL A 87 -9.67 1.00 15.89
N GLU A 88 -8.89 2.04 15.61
CA GLU A 88 -9.38 3.38 15.31
C GLU A 88 -8.93 3.77 13.90
N TYR A 89 -9.79 4.51 13.20
CA TYR A 89 -9.56 4.93 11.83
C TYR A 89 -9.73 6.44 11.73
N LYS A 90 -8.85 7.10 10.99
CA LYS A 90 -8.99 8.49 10.58
C LYS A 90 -8.87 8.58 9.07
N GLY A 91 -9.85 9.21 8.44
CA GLY A 91 -9.84 9.51 7.01
C GLY A 91 -9.37 10.94 6.79
N PHE A 92 -8.41 11.13 5.88
CA PHE A 92 -7.97 12.44 5.41
C PHE A 92 -7.66 12.34 3.92
N LEU A 93 -7.78 13.46 3.21
CA LEU A 93 -7.36 13.56 1.82
C LEU A 93 -5.85 13.75 1.81
N TYR A 94 -5.11 12.73 1.40
CA TYR A 94 -3.69 12.83 1.16
C TYR A 94 -3.47 13.12 -0.31
N LEU A 95 -3.03 14.34 -0.61
CA LEU A 95 -2.55 14.68 -1.95
C LEU A 95 -1.07 14.27 -1.99
N ASP A 96 -0.75 13.25 -2.79
CA ASP A 96 0.62 12.88 -3.10
C ASP A 96 1.22 13.98 -4.00
N ASP A 97 1.64 15.07 -3.38
CA ASP A 97 2.45 16.06 -4.08
C ASP A 97 3.86 15.49 -4.19
N HIS A 98 4.37 15.36 -5.42
CA HIS A 98 5.69 14.79 -5.72
C HIS A 98 6.85 15.45 -4.93
N SER A 99 6.64 16.62 -4.31
CA SER A 99 7.61 17.26 -3.40
C SER A 99 7.77 16.58 -2.04
N CYS A 100 6.87 15.67 -1.66
CA CYS A 100 6.84 15.00 -0.35
C CYS A 100 7.77 13.77 -0.26
N TRP A 101 8.38 13.37 -1.39
CA TRP A 101 9.29 12.22 -1.50
C TRP A 101 10.78 12.56 -1.28
N ARG A 102 11.08 13.75 -0.73
CA ARG A 102 12.46 14.23 -0.54
C ARG A 102 12.98 13.99 0.87
#